data_AF-A0A6F8V2V3-F1
#
_entry.id   AF-A0A6F8V2V3-F1
#
_cell.length_a   1.000
_cell.length_b   1.000
_cell.length_c   1.000
_cell.angle_alpha   90.00
_cell.angle_beta   90.00
_cell.angle_gamma   90.00
#
_symmetry.space_group_name_H-M   'P 1'
#
loop_
_entity.id
_entity.type
_entity.pdbx_description
1 polymer ?
#
loop_
_entity_poly.entity_id
_entity_poly.type
_entity_poly.pdbx_seq_one_letter_code
_entity_poly.pdbx_strand_id
1 'polypeptide(L)'
;MHTAPLRGAGAVDGDHTIRDEDAALRLAELVMSMVFVSDAGHKARSLARAVLGIADPTSDAAYRDRVPVTTNGTMRLIPADEPVFLIRGQDMVGGDAVRAWADLAAAAGANPGICDLARQQAAKMDEWPKKKVADHPSVRDHSASGQGVRAPR
;
A
#
# COMPACT_ATOMS: atom_id res chain seq x y z
N MET A 1 -48.80 -14.79 -39.97
CA MET A 1 -47.49 -14.13 -39.98
C MET A 1 -47.64 -12.75 -39.37
N HIS A 2 -47.21 -12.56 -38.12
CA HIS A 2 -47.35 -11.28 -37.41
C HIS A 2 -46.07 -11.04 -36.61
N THR A 3 -45.14 -10.29 -37.20
CA THR A 3 -43.87 -9.88 -36.59
C THR A 3 -44.08 -8.53 -35.90
N ALA A 4 -43.94 -8.53 -34.57
CA ALA A 4 -44.00 -7.33 -33.74
C ALA A 4 -42.71 -6.50 -33.89
N PRO A 5 -42.78 -5.15 -33.82
CA PRO A 5 -41.61 -4.30 -33.92
C PRO A 5 -40.82 -4.27 -32.61
N LEU A 6 -39.50 -4.39 -32.72
CA LEU A 6 -38.55 -4.24 -31.62
C LEU A 6 -38.58 -2.78 -31.11
N ARG A 7 -38.94 -2.62 -29.83
CA ARG A 7 -38.85 -1.33 -29.12
C ARG A 7 -37.40 -0.86 -29.06
N GLY A 8 -37.22 0.42 -29.37
CA GLY A 8 -35.93 1.09 -29.51
C GLY A 8 -35.08 1.09 -28.24
N ALA A 9 -33.77 0.96 -28.46
CA ALA A 9 -32.75 1.35 -27.51
C ALA A 9 -32.84 2.87 -27.31
N GLY A 10 -33.35 3.28 -26.15
CA GLY A 10 -33.26 4.68 -25.71
C GLY A 10 -31.79 5.02 -25.50
N ALA A 11 -31.26 5.92 -26.32
CA ALA A 11 -29.98 6.56 -26.07
C ALA A 11 -30.09 7.35 -24.76
N VAL A 12 -29.41 6.87 -23.72
CA VAL A 12 -29.26 7.62 -22.47
C VAL A 12 -28.14 8.62 -22.69
N ASP A 13 -28.45 9.70 -23.40
CA ASP A 13 -27.57 10.87 -23.51
C ASP A 13 -27.79 11.73 -22.25
N GLY A 14 -27.32 11.17 -21.13
CA GLY A 14 -27.38 11.81 -19.82
C GLY A 14 -26.11 12.62 -19.63
N ASP A 15 -26.23 13.94 -19.75
CA ASP A 15 -25.25 14.90 -19.26
C ASP A 15 -25.06 14.68 -17.73
N HIS A 16 -24.13 13.79 -17.37
CA HIS A 16 -23.76 13.46 -16.00
C HIS A 16 -22.81 14.51 -15.39
N THR A 17 -22.92 15.77 -15.80
CA THR A 17 -22.23 16.85 -15.09
C THR A 17 -22.89 17.05 -13.74
N ILE A 18 -22.09 16.98 -12.68
CA ILE A 18 -22.50 17.46 -11.37
C ILE A 18 -22.61 18.99 -11.51
N ARG A 19 -23.83 19.49 -11.65
CA ARG A 19 -24.10 20.94 -11.75
C ARG A 19 -24.03 21.65 -10.40
N ASP A 20 -23.96 20.88 -9.32
CA ASP A 20 -23.92 21.38 -7.94
C ASP A 20 -22.48 21.29 -7.40
N GLU A 21 -21.76 22.40 -7.51
CA GLU A 21 -20.38 22.54 -7.03
C GLU A 21 -20.26 22.32 -5.51
N ASP A 22 -21.26 22.74 -4.73
CA ASP A 22 -21.27 22.56 -3.28
C ASP A 22 -21.40 21.09 -2.89
N ALA A 23 -22.25 20.33 -3.59
CA ALA A 23 -22.37 18.89 -3.38
C ALA A 23 -21.07 18.15 -3.73
N ALA A 24 -20.39 18.57 -4.80
CA ALA A 24 -19.10 18.00 -5.20
C ALA A 24 -18.01 18.24 -4.13
N LEU A 25 -17.92 19.46 -3.60
CA LEU A 25 -16.97 19.81 -2.54
C LEU A 25 -17.21 18.99 -1.26
N ARG A 26 -18.46 18.89 -0.80
CA ARG A 26 -18.81 18.10 0.39
C ARG A 26 -18.49 16.61 0.23
N LEU A 27 -18.77 16.05 -0.95
CA LEU A 27 -18.41 14.67 -1.25
C LEU A 27 -16.89 14.47 -1.24
N ALA A 28 -16.13 15.41 -1.81
CA ALA A 28 -14.68 15.36 -1.81
C ALA A 28 -14.10 15.42 -0.39
N GLU A 29 -14.62 16.28 0.48
CA GLU A 29 -14.24 16.34 1.91
C GLU A 29 -14.55 15.02 2.62
N LEU A 30 -15.73 14.45 2.39
CA LEU A 30 -16.11 13.17 2.97
C LEU A 30 -15.15 12.05 2.55
N VAL A 31 -14.85 11.96 1.25
CA VAL A 31 -13.88 10.99 0.71
C VAL A 31 -12.48 11.20 1.32
N MET A 32 -12.06 12.44 1.56
CA MET A 32 -10.77 12.74 2.19
C MET A 32 -10.71 12.35 3.67
N SER A 33 -11.85 12.35 4.36
CA SER A 33 -11.96 11.90 5.76
C SER A 33 -11.94 10.37 5.93
N MET A 34 -12.15 9.62 4.84
CA MET A 34 -12.23 8.15 4.86
C MET A 34 -10.85 7.48 4.71
N VAL A 35 -10.70 6.32 5.36
CA VAL A 35 -9.54 5.44 5.19
C VAL A 35 -9.85 4.44 4.09
N PHE A 36 -9.13 4.54 2.97
CA PHE A 36 -9.21 3.59 1.87
C PHE A 36 -7.88 2.85 1.71
N VAL A 37 -7.97 1.54 1.46
CA VAL A 37 -6.82 0.66 1.22
C VAL A 37 -6.89 -0.05 -0.12
N SER A 38 -7.91 0.25 -0.94
CA SER A 38 -8.10 -0.31 -2.27
C SER A 38 -7.71 0.69 -3.36
N ASP A 39 -7.34 0.18 -4.54
CA ASP A 39 -7.03 1.00 -5.72
C ASP A 39 -8.17 1.96 -6.08
N ALA A 40 -9.41 1.47 -5.99
CA ALA A 40 -10.61 2.29 -6.23
C ALA A 40 -10.71 3.46 -5.23
N GLY A 41 -10.38 3.22 -3.95
CA GLY A 41 -10.40 4.28 -2.95
C GLY A 41 -9.21 5.24 -3.06
N HIS A 42 -8.04 4.77 -3.50
CA HIS A 42 -6.94 5.65 -3.88
C HIS A 42 -7.33 6.58 -5.04
N LYS A 43 -8.00 6.03 -6.07
CA LYS A 43 -8.53 6.82 -7.18
C LYS A 43 -9.61 7.82 -6.74
N ALA A 44 -10.51 7.41 -5.87
CA ALA A 44 -11.53 8.30 -5.30
C ALA A 44 -10.88 9.49 -4.55
N ARG A 45 -9.84 9.24 -3.75
CA ARG A 45 -9.10 10.31 -3.06
C ARG A 45 -8.34 11.23 -4.03
N SER A 46 -7.74 10.69 -5.09
CA SER A 46 -7.09 11.51 -6.12
C SER A 46 -8.11 12.45 -6.79
N LEU A 47 -9.29 11.95 -7.16
CA LEU A 47 -10.38 12.78 -7.70
C LEU A 47 -10.88 13.83 -6.69
N ALA A 48 -11.05 13.46 -5.43
CA ALA A 48 -11.44 14.39 -4.38
C ALA A 48 -10.42 15.53 -4.20
N ARG A 49 -9.11 15.24 -4.27
CA ARG A 49 -8.06 16.27 -4.23
C ARG A 49 -8.18 17.23 -5.41
N ALA A 50 -8.40 16.71 -6.61
CA ALA A 50 -8.60 17.55 -7.80
C ALA A 50 -9.79 18.48 -7.66
N VAL A 51 -10.94 17.99 -7.14
CA VAL A 51 -12.12 18.81 -6.85
C VAL A 51 -11.82 19.91 -5.82
N LEU A 52 -11.03 19.60 -4.80
CA LEU A 52 -10.64 20.55 -3.75
C LEU A 52 -9.50 21.50 -4.15
N GLY A 53 -8.98 21.41 -5.39
CA GLY A 53 -7.81 22.19 -5.82
C GLY A 53 -6.52 21.83 -5.07
N ILE A 54 -6.46 20.67 -4.42
CA ILE A 54 -5.27 20.18 -3.73
C ILE A 54 -4.37 19.54 -4.76
N ALA A 55 -3.17 20.09 -4.95
CA ALA A 55 -2.17 19.52 -5.84
C ALA A 55 -1.95 18.03 -5.53
N ASP A 56 -1.95 17.20 -6.58
CA ASP A 56 -1.56 15.81 -6.45
C ASP A 56 -0.05 15.77 -6.21
N PRO A 57 0.42 15.33 -5.04
CA PRO A 57 1.84 15.22 -4.77
C PRO A 57 2.53 14.25 -5.74
N THR A 58 1.83 13.44 -6.53
CA THR A 58 2.47 12.59 -7.55
C THR A 58 2.62 13.27 -8.92
N SER A 59 2.02 14.45 -9.11
CA SER A 59 2.01 15.18 -10.39
C SER A 59 3.21 16.10 -10.60
N ASP A 60 3.97 16.41 -9.55
CA ASP A 60 5.17 17.23 -9.65
C ASP A 60 6.32 16.39 -10.26
N ALA A 61 7.09 17.01 -11.17
CA ALA A 61 8.20 16.36 -11.84
C ALA A 61 9.24 15.78 -10.86
N ALA A 62 9.34 16.36 -9.65
CA ALA A 62 10.15 15.84 -8.55
C ALA A 62 9.75 14.42 -8.06
N TYR A 63 8.60 13.90 -8.52
CA TYR A 63 8.05 12.60 -8.14
C TYR A 63 8.18 11.52 -9.21
N ARG A 64 8.68 11.84 -10.41
CA ARG A 64 8.91 10.83 -11.46
C ARG A 64 9.90 9.74 -11.04
N ASP A 65 10.85 10.12 -10.19
CA ASP A 65 11.91 9.24 -9.71
C ASP A 65 11.67 8.78 -8.27
N ARG A 66 10.41 8.81 -7.79
CA ARG A 66 10.03 8.35 -6.46
C ARG A 66 8.94 7.29 -6.53
N VAL A 67 9.02 6.29 -5.68
CA VAL A 67 8.01 5.25 -5.52
C VAL A 67 7.23 5.44 -4.22
N PRO A 68 5.89 5.27 -4.24
CA PRO A 68 5.09 5.33 -3.02
C PRO A 68 5.27 4.05 -2.20
N VAL A 69 5.55 4.21 -0.91
CA VAL A 69 5.55 3.14 0.08
C VAL A 69 4.50 3.45 1.14
N THR A 70 3.51 2.56 1.26
CA THR A 70 2.44 2.69 2.25
C THR A 70 2.68 1.72 3.40
N THR A 71 2.83 2.25 4.62
CA THR A 71 2.99 1.46 5.85
C THR A 71 2.01 1.95 6.90
N ASN A 72 1.24 1.04 7.51
CA ASN A 72 0.22 1.36 8.53
C ASN A 72 -0.74 2.50 8.10
N GLY A 73 -1.17 2.51 6.82
CA GLY A 73 -2.08 3.53 6.27
C GLY A 73 -1.42 4.89 5.98
N THR A 74 -0.12 5.05 6.23
CA THR A 74 0.63 6.26 5.89
C THR A 74 1.45 6.02 4.62
N MET A 75 1.24 6.87 3.61
CA MET A 75 2.02 6.86 2.37
C MET A 75 3.24 7.78 2.49
N ARG A 76 4.40 7.29 2.06
CA ARG A 76 5.64 8.07 1.92
C ARG A 76 6.21 7.87 0.52
N LEU A 77 6.97 8.86 0.04
CA LEU A 77 7.58 8.83 -1.29
C LEU A 77 9.09 8.74 -1.13
N ILE A 78 9.65 7.61 -1.54
CA ILE A 78 11.09 7.31 -1.49
C ILE A 78 11.66 7.37 -2.90
N PRO A 79 12.91 7.79 -3.12
CA PRO A 79 13.60 7.63 -4.40
C PRO A 79 13.49 6.19 -4.94
N ALA A 80 13.32 6.06 -6.25
CA ALA A 80 13.10 4.78 -6.92
C ALA A 80 14.34 3.87 -6.91
N ASP A 81 15.52 4.47 -6.80
CA ASP A 81 16.82 3.80 -6.72
C ASP A 81 17.31 3.59 -5.28
N GLU A 82 16.57 4.06 -4.27
CA GLU A 82 16.92 3.85 -2.87
C GLU A 82 16.59 2.40 -2.46
N PRO A 83 17.58 1.60 -2.03
CA PRO A 83 17.31 0.26 -1.54
C PRO A 83 16.56 0.34 -0.20
N VAL A 84 15.39 -0.30 -0.13
CA VAL A 84 14.56 -0.30 1.08
C VAL A 84 14.41 -1.70 1.66
N PHE A 85 14.58 -1.78 2.98
CA PHE A 85 14.36 -2.99 3.76
C PHE A 85 13.33 -2.73 4.86
N LEU A 86 12.30 -3.58 4.95
CA LEU A 86 11.23 -3.48 5.95
C LEU A 86 11.37 -4.59 6.98
N ILE A 87 11.51 -4.21 8.26
CA ILE A 87 11.45 -5.12 9.40
C ILE A 87 10.08 -4.98 10.06
N ARG A 88 9.42 -6.11 10.33
CA ARG A 88 8.10 -6.20 10.98
C ARG A 88 8.25 -6.76 12.39
N GLY A 89 7.31 -6.44 13.28
CA GLY A 89 7.31 -6.96 14.66
C GLY A 89 7.27 -8.49 14.77
N GLN A 90 6.74 -9.17 13.75
CA GLN A 90 6.76 -10.62 13.67
C GLN A 90 8.16 -11.21 13.40
N ASP A 91 9.14 -10.43 12.96
CA ASP A 91 10.46 -10.97 12.66
C ASP A 91 11.15 -11.31 13.98
N MET A 92 11.63 -12.56 14.08
CA MET A 92 12.19 -13.10 15.32
C MET A 92 13.39 -12.31 15.83
N VAL A 93 14.26 -11.88 14.91
CA VAL A 93 15.45 -11.08 15.19
C VAL A 93 15.23 -9.58 14.97
N GLY A 94 13.98 -9.17 14.74
CA GLY A 94 13.66 -7.81 14.34
C GLY A 94 13.97 -6.77 15.41
N GLY A 95 13.66 -7.07 16.68
CA GLY A 95 13.98 -6.17 17.80
C GLY A 95 15.49 -5.92 17.93
N ASP A 96 16.30 -6.97 17.83
CA ASP A 96 17.75 -6.88 17.91
C ASP A 96 18.35 -6.09 16.75
N ALA A 97 17.86 -6.31 15.53
CA ALA A 97 18.28 -5.55 14.36
C ALA A 97 18.00 -4.03 14.52
N VAL A 98 16.83 -3.67 15.07
CA VAL A 98 16.47 -2.26 15.30
C VAL A 98 17.29 -1.63 16.42
N ARG A 99 17.62 -2.37 17.49
CA ARG A 99 18.55 -1.90 18.53
C ARG A 99 19.94 -1.65 17.97
N ALA A 100 20.48 -2.62 17.24
CA ALA A 100 21.79 -2.52 16.61
C ALA A 100 21.84 -1.32 15.65
N TRP A 101 20.78 -1.11 14.86
CA TRP A 101 20.64 0.07 14.02
C TRP A 101 20.66 1.36 14.84
N ALA A 102 19.93 1.44 15.96
CA ALA A 102 19.89 2.63 16.80
C ALA A 102 21.27 2.98 17.38
N ASP A 103 22.05 1.97 17.78
CA ASP A 103 23.39 2.16 18.31
C ASP A 103 24.37 2.64 17.22
N LEU A 104 24.30 2.07 16.01
CA LEU A 104 25.07 2.52 14.86
C LEU A 104 24.69 3.94 14.42
N ALA A 105 23.40 4.25 14.40
CA ALA A 105 22.90 5.58 14.05
C ALA A 105 23.36 6.63 15.06
N ALA A 106 23.29 6.32 16.37
CA ALA A 106 23.81 7.20 17.41
C ALA A 106 25.31 7.44 17.25
N ALA A 107 26.09 6.39 16.98
CA ALA A 107 27.53 6.51 16.70
C ALA A 107 27.83 7.36 15.47
N ALA A 108 26.93 7.36 14.47
CA ALA A 108 27.00 8.22 13.29
C ALA A 108 26.49 9.66 13.52
N GLY A 109 26.08 10.02 14.74
CA GLY A 109 25.61 11.37 15.08
C GLY A 109 24.15 11.62 14.77
N ALA A 110 23.33 10.57 14.62
CA ALA A 110 21.88 10.72 14.47
C ALA A 110 21.26 11.41 15.69
N ASN A 111 20.11 12.04 15.48
CA ASN A 111 19.36 12.68 16.56
C ASN A 111 19.05 11.66 17.69
N PRO A 112 19.37 11.96 18.96
CA PRO A 112 19.13 11.03 20.07
C PRO A 112 17.67 10.59 20.20
N GLY A 113 16.72 11.50 19.95
CA GLY A 113 15.29 11.20 20.01
C GLY A 113 14.85 10.17 18.97
N ILE A 114 15.46 10.13 17.78
CA ILE A 114 15.18 9.07 16.79
C ILE A 114 15.70 7.72 17.28
N CYS A 115 16.88 7.69 17.90
CA CYS A 115 17.46 6.46 18.43
C CYS A 115 16.60 5.90 19.58
N ASP A 116 16.10 6.76 20.46
CA ASP A 116 15.22 6.36 21.55
C ASP A 116 13.88 5.82 21.05
N LEU A 117 13.29 6.47 20.03
CA LEU A 117 12.07 5.97 19.39
C LEU A 117 12.30 4.60 18.73
N ALA A 118 13.45 4.37 18.10
CA ALA A 118 13.78 3.07 17.53
C ALA A 118 13.91 1.98 18.61
N ARG A 119 14.55 2.28 19.74
CA ARG A 119 14.63 1.33 20.88
C ARG A 119 13.25 1.02 21.46
N GLN A 120 12.36 2.00 21.55
CA GLN A 120 10.97 1.78 21.95
C GLN A 120 10.21 0.90 20.95
N GLN A 121 10.44 1.08 19.64
CA GLN A 121 9.88 0.19 18.63
C GLN A 121 10.42 -1.22 18.77
N ALA A 122 11.73 -1.41 19.00
CA ALA A 122 12.30 -2.73 19.25
C ALA A 122 11.65 -3.44 20.44
N ALA A 123 11.37 -2.73 21.54
CA ALA A 123 10.64 -3.30 22.68
C ALA A 123 9.23 -3.78 22.28
N LYS A 124 8.48 -2.97 21.53
CA LYS A 124 7.17 -3.37 20.99
C LYS A 124 7.25 -4.54 20.02
N MET A 125 8.34 -4.64 19.26
CA MET A 125 8.57 -5.78 18.38
C MET A 125 8.75 -7.04 19.21
N ASP A 126 9.52 -7.03 20.30
CA ASP A 126 9.72 -8.20 21.17
C ASP A 126 8.43 -8.68 21.83
N GLU A 127 7.56 -7.74 22.23
CA GLU A 127 6.23 -8.01 22.78
C GLU A 127 5.24 -8.55 21.74
N TRP A 128 5.60 -8.56 20.45
CA TRP A 128 4.70 -9.02 19.40
C TRP A 128 4.42 -10.52 19.50
N PRO A 129 3.13 -10.95 19.62
CA PRO A 129 2.79 -12.29 20.07
C PRO A 129 3.15 -13.42 19.08
N LYS A 130 3.34 -13.10 17.79
CA LYS A 130 3.62 -14.10 16.75
C LYS A 130 4.95 -13.82 16.07
N LYS A 131 5.96 -14.64 16.35
CA LYS A 131 7.30 -14.54 15.76
C LYS A 131 7.51 -15.51 14.60
N LYS A 132 8.37 -15.14 13.65
CA LYS A 132 8.78 -15.91 12.47
C LYS A 132 10.29 -15.78 12.23
N VAL A 133 10.94 -16.89 11.92
CA VAL A 133 12.30 -16.87 11.34
C VAL A 133 12.17 -16.42 9.89
N ALA A 134 13.12 -15.64 9.40
CA ALA A 134 13.17 -15.28 7.99
C ALA A 134 13.22 -16.54 7.12
N ASP A 135 12.23 -16.65 6.24
CA ASP A 135 12.08 -17.73 5.29
C ASP A 135 12.99 -17.41 4.09
N HIS A 136 13.87 -18.34 3.72
CA HIS A 136 14.41 -18.32 2.36
C HIS A 136 13.27 -18.71 1.41
N PRO A 137 13.12 -18.08 0.24
CA PRO A 137 12.32 -18.68 -0.82
C PRO A 137 13.07 -19.94 -1.25
N SER A 138 12.89 -21.06 -0.53
CA SER A 138 13.35 -22.36 -1.00
C SER A 138 12.78 -22.48 -2.40
N VAL A 139 13.68 -22.55 -3.40
CA VAL A 139 13.33 -22.87 -4.78
C VAL A 139 12.27 -23.95 -4.67
N ARG A 140 11.04 -23.65 -5.09
CA ARG A 140 10.00 -24.68 -5.06
C ARG A 140 10.60 -25.83 -5.84
N ASP A 141 10.81 -26.96 -5.18
CA ASP A 141 10.91 -28.24 -5.83
C ASP A 141 9.66 -28.33 -6.73
N HIS A 142 9.82 -28.00 -8.00
CA HIS A 142 8.84 -28.28 -9.05
C HIS A 142 8.84 -29.78 -9.38
N SER A 143 9.28 -30.62 -8.45
CA SER A 143 9.36 -32.06 -8.53
C SER A 143 7.95 -32.65 -8.49
N ALA A 144 7.32 -32.59 -9.66
CA ALA A 144 6.51 -33.65 -10.24
C ALA A 144 5.56 -34.38 -9.27
N SER A 145 4.43 -33.74 -8.96
CA SER A 145 3.19 -34.46 -8.76
C SER A 145 2.76 -35.09 -10.09
N GLY A 146 3.31 -36.27 -10.43
CA GLY A 146 2.89 -37.00 -11.62
C GLY A 146 3.84 -38.07 -12.12
N GLN A 147 4.07 -39.14 -11.35
CA GLN A 147 4.29 -40.46 -11.94
C GLN A 147 3.80 -41.54 -10.97
N GLY A 148 2.61 -42.07 -11.27
CA GLY A 148 2.11 -43.28 -10.65
C GLY A 148 2.96 -44.46 -11.09
N VAL A 149 3.62 -45.10 -10.14
CA VAL A 149 4.12 -46.46 -10.32
C VAL A 149 3.10 -47.40 -9.71
N ARG A 150 2.32 -48.05 -10.57
CA ARG A 150 1.56 -49.26 -10.21
C ARG A 150 2.56 -50.38 -9.92
N ALA A 151 2.43 -51.00 -8.75
CA ALA A 151 3.19 -52.20 -8.42
C ALA A 151 2.82 -53.37 -9.36
N PRO A 152 3.80 -54.16 -9.85
CA PRO A 152 3.53 -55.44 -10.48
C PRO A 152 3.12 -56.48 -9.42
N ARG A 153 2.20 -57.36 -9.83
CA ARG A 153 1.69 -58.50 -9.06
C ARG A 153 2.70 -59.63 -8.97
#